data_AF-A0A1H5G2R2-F1
#
_entry.id   AF-A0A1H5G2R2-F1
#
_cell.length_a   1.000
_cell.length_b   1.000
_cell.length_c   1.000
_cell.angle_alpha   90.00
_cell.angle_beta   90.00
_cell.angle_gamma   90.00
#
_symmetry.space_group_name_H-M   'P 1'
#
loop_
_entity.id
_entity.type
_entity.pdbx_description
1 polymer ?
#
loop_
_entity_poly.entity_id
_entity_poly.type
_entity_poly.pdbx_seq_one_letter_code
_entity_poly.pdbx_strand_id
1 'polypeptide(L)'
;MESELVARAELEAEDGTSEVDATLDAGSLTAADAVTLIRQVRSAVGSLPVADYAVRTITLNFQGQNPDARLRFEIDPDDELLEETARIAAETPCADARVTDAETGDGVLAILDCRVPVAAEPVALAQTYSTLETMKPAGADTTWWQVLPEGPHVSPMLTVRHAPQEGRQELITDLAELVEAAGAENFSVLDDDDRLDVMATIDADQAQALGEQLWERLESEELGLRTVALDHPGQTGDYPYFRQE
;
A
#
# COMPACT_ATOMS: atom_id res chain seq x y z
N MET A 1 -4.99 -2.25 34.33
CA MET A 1 -5.76 -1.37 33.45
C MET A 1 -6.39 -2.32 32.45
N GLU A 2 -7.65 -2.69 32.67
CA GLU A 2 -8.37 -3.60 31.79
C GLU A 2 -8.68 -2.81 30.52
N SER A 3 -8.11 -3.24 29.39
CA SER A 3 -8.41 -2.65 28.09
C SER A 3 -9.87 -3.00 27.77
N GLU A 4 -10.76 -2.02 27.88
CA GLU A 4 -12.17 -2.18 27.53
C GLU A 4 -12.25 -2.27 26.00
N LEU A 5 -12.44 -3.47 25.47
CA LEU A 5 -12.67 -3.71 24.04
C LEU A 5 -13.99 -3.04 23.64
N VAL A 6 -13.93 -1.98 22.83
CA VAL A 6 -15.12 -1.33 22.27
C VAL A 6 -15.22 -1.72 20.80
N ALA A 7 -15.97 -2.78 20.52
CA ALA A 7 -16.43 -3.08 19.17
C ALA A 7 -17.64 -2.18 18.85
N ARG A 8 -17.50 -1.26 17.89
CA ARG A 8 -18.61 -0.47 17.39
C ARG A 8 -18.97 -0.97 15.99
N ALA A 9 -19.91 -1.89 15.92
CA ALA A 9 -20.54 -2.27 14.66
C ALA A 9 -21.58 -1.20 14.30
N GLU A 10 -21.37 -0.47 13.21
CA GLU A 10 -22.35 0.46 12.67
C GLU A 10 -23.08 -0.25 11.53
N LEU A 11 -24.39 -0.43 11.70
CA LEU A 11 -25.24 -1.03 10.68
C LEU A 11 -25.83 0.10 9.85
N GLU A 12 -25.24 0.37 8.69
CA GLU A 12 -25.79 1.30 7.71
C GLU A 12 -26.41 0.50 6.56
N ALA A 13 -27.73 0.60 6.42
CA ALA A 13 -28.45 0.06 5.26
C ALA A 13 -28.64 1.18 4.25
N GLU A 14 -27.74 1.30 3.28
CA GLU A 14 -27.95 2.14 2.10
C GLU A 14 -28.58 1.31 0.96
N ASP A 15 -29.62 1.86 0.33
CA ASP A 15 -30.16 1.41 -0.96
C ASP A 15 -30.60 -0.07 -1.10
N GLY A 16 -31.15 -0.65 -0.03
CA GLY A 16 -31.78 -1.98 -0.10
C GLY A 16 -30.78 -3.14 -0.18
N THR A 17 -29.49 -2.85 -0.07
CA THR A 17 -28.46 -3.79 0.36
C THR A 17 -28.24 -3.63 1.85
N SER A 18 -28.31 -4.75 2.55
CA SER A 18 -28.15 -4.82 3.99
C SER A 18 -26.65 -4.97 4.28
N GLU A 19 -25.94 -3.84 4.39
CA GLU A 19 -24.49 -3.83 4.58
C GLU A 19 -24.15 -3.71 6.07
N VAL A 20 -23.01 -4.31 6.45
CA VAL A 20 -22.47 -4.23 7.81
C VAL A 20 -21.06 -3.73 7.72
N ASP A 21 -20.83 -2.53 8.25
CA ASP A 21 -19.51 -1.97 8.47
C ASP A 21 -19.15 -2.10 9.96
N ALA A 22 -18.21 -2.99 10.25
CA ALA A 22 -17.72 -3.18 11.61
C ALA A 22 -16.43 -2.39 11.81
N THR A 23 -16.42 -1.44 12.74
CA THR A 23 -15.18 -0.78 13.19
C THR A 23 -14.80 -1.29 14.57
N LEU A 24 -13.58 -1.81 14.68
CA LEU A 24 -13.07 -2.41 15.90
C LEU A 24 -11.87 -1.59 16.36
N ASP A 25 -12.03 -0.80 17.43
CA ASP A 25 -10.92 -0.06 18.03
C ASP A 25 -10.07 -1.03 18.83
N ALA A 26 -8.96 -1.43 18.23
CA ALA A 26 -8.11 -2.48 18.75
C ALA A 26 -7.15 -1.96 19.81
N GLY A 27 -6.89 -0.66 19.95
CA GLY A 27 -5.95 -0.18 20.98
C GLY A 27 -4.66 -1.02 20.99
N SER A 28 -4.23 -1.49 22.17
CA SER A 28 -3.14 -2.45 22.35
C SER A 28 -3.57 -3.93 22.20
N LEU A 29 -4.45 -4.28 21.26
CA LEU A 29 -4.86 -5.67 21.02
C LEU A 29 -3.74 -6.43 20.32
N THR A 30 -3.62 -7.71 20.64
CA THR A 30 -2.72 -8.62 19.91
C THR A 30 -3.39 -9.09 18.61
N ALA A 31 -2.62 -9.61 17.66
CA ALA A 31 -3.15 -10.20 16.43
C ALA A 31 -4.21 -11.30 16.70
N ALA A 32 -4.00 -12.10 17.75
CA ALA A 32 -4.92 -13.16 18.15
C ALA A 32 -6.28 -12.61 18.64
N ASP A 33 -6.27 -11.46 19.31
CA ASP A 33 -7.50 -10.82 19.79
C ASP A 33 -8.30 -10.25 18.62
N ALA A 34 -7.62 -9.64 17.64
CA ALA A 34 -8.23 -9.13 16.42
C ALA A 34 -8.97 -10.23 15.65
N VAL A 35 -8.34 -11.40 15.49
CA VAL A 35 -8.95 -12.56 14.82
C VAL A 35 -10.18 -13.06 15.56
N THR A 36 -10.09 -13.16 16.89
CA THR A 36 -11.23 -13.57 17.73
C THR A 36 -12.41 -12.61 17.54
N LEU A 37 -12.13 -11.31 17.46
CA LEU A 37 -13.13 -10.27 17.30
C LEU A 37 -13.80 -10.31 15.92
N ILE A 38 -13.02 -10.50 14.85
CA ILE A 38 -13.54 -10.71 13.49
C ILE A 38 -14.49 -11.91 13.46
N ARG A 39 -14.09 -13.05 14.05
CA ARG A 39 -14.93 -14.26 14.12
C ARG A 39 -16.23 -14.00 14.89
N GLN A 40 -16.19 -13.20 15.96
CA GLN A 40 -17.38 -12.81 16.73
C GLN A 40 -18.33 -11.92 15.90
N VAL A 41 -17.79 -10.92 15.18
CA VAL A 41 -18.57 -10.07 14.28
C VAL A 41 -19.24 -10.90 13.19
N ARG A 42 -18.48 -11.78 12.52
CA ARG A 42 -19.01 -12.70 11.50
C ARG A 42 -20.12 -13.58 12.04
N SER A 43 -19.93 -14.18 13.22
CA SER A 43 -20.95 -15.01 13.87
C SER A 43 -22.20 -14.20 14.25
N ALA A 44 -22.05 -12.95 14.69
CA ALA A 44 -23.18 -12.08 15.02
C ALA A 44 -23.98 -11.72 13.76
N VAL A 45 -23.31 -11.34 12.67
CA VAL A 45 -23.96 -11.04 11.38
C VAL A 45 -24.66 -12.27 10.79
N GLY A 46 -24.01 -13.44 10.79
CA GLY A 46 -24.61 -14.69 10.34
C GLY A 46 -25.81 -15.16 11.18
N SER A 47 -25.99 -14.60 12.38
CA SER A 47 -27.16 -14.88 13.25
C SER A 47 -28.33 -13.91 13.04
N LEU A 48 -28.17 -12.88 12.19
CA LEU A 48 -29.23 -11.92 11.91
C LEU A 48 -30.39 -12.60 11.16
N PRO A 49 -31.65 -12.25 11.48
CA PRO A 49 -32.84 -12.94 10.98
C PRO A 49 -33.15 -12.70 9.49
N VAL A 50 -32.29 -11.97 8.77
CA VAL A 50 -32.42 -11.72 7.33
C VAL A 50 -31.15 -12.28 6.69
N ALA A 51 -31.30 -13.29 5.83
CA ALA A 51 -30.18 -13.97 5.17
C ALA A 51 -29.43 -13.09 4.14
N ASP A 52 -29.85 -11.84 3.97
CA ASP A 52 -29.36 -10.91 2.95
C ASP A 52 -28.35 -9.88 3.49
N TYR A 53 -27.93 -9.99 4.76
CA TYR A 53 -26.81 -9.18 5.26
C TYR A 53 -25.48 -9.79 4.77
N ALA A 54 -24.80 -9.07 3.89
CA ALA A 54 -23.41 -9.37 3.54
C ALA A 54 -22.52 -8.38 4.30
N VAL A 55 -21.56 -8.89 5.07
CA VAL A 55 -20.47 -8.05 5.55
C VAL A 55 -19.67 -7.64 4.33
N ARG A 56 -19.72 -6.35 4.01
CA ARG A 56 -18.92 -5.80 2.91
C ARG A 56 -17.59 -5.30 3.39
N THR A 57 -17.54 -4.75 4.61
CA THR A 57 -16.30 -4.19 5.14
C THR A 57 -16.12 -4.53 6.62
N ILE A 58 -14.94 -5.02 7.00
CA ILE A 58 -14.49 -5.07 8.39
C ILE A 58 -13.28 -4.16 8.52
N THR A 59 -13.37 -3.12 9.35
CA THR A 59 -12.27 -2.21 9.67
C THR A 59 -11.75 -2.46 11.10
N LEU A 60 -10.46 -2.68 11.26
CA LEU A 60 -9.77 -2.81 12.54
C LEU A 60 -8.82 -1.63 12.71
N ASN A 61 -8.89 -0.91 13.82
CA ASN A 61 -7.94 0.16 14.15
C ASN A 61 -6.90 -0.36 15.13
N PHE A 62 -5.68 -0.61 14.69
CA PHE A 62 -4.57 -1.02 15.56
C PHE A 62 -3.87 0.20 16.15
N GLN A 63 -3.53 0.14 17.44
CA GLN A 63 -2.59 1.07 18.06
C GLN A 63 -1.29 0.31 18.35
N GLY A 64 -0.52 0.09 17.28
CA GLY A 64 0.76 -0.62 17.28
C GLY A 64 1.95 0.34 17.31
N GLN A 65 2.97 0.06 16.49
CA GLN A 65 4.03 1.04 16.21
C GLN A 65 3.48 2.32 15.57
N ASN A 66 2.35 2.21 14.88
CA ASN A 66 1.60 3.31 14.31
C ASN A 66 0.24 3.45 15.04
N PRO A 67 -0.02 4.57 15.73
CA PRO A 67 -1.25 4.77 16.51
C PRO A 67 -2.50 4.99 15.66
N ASP A 68 -2.35 5.24 14.36
CA ASP A 68 -3.44 5.45 13.42
C ASP A 68 -3.61 4.28 12.43
N ALA A 69 -2.99 3.12 12.70
CA ALA A 69 -3.03 1.94 11.83
C ALA A 69 -4.46 1.43 11.66
N ARG A 70 -4.89 1.21 10.41
CA ARG A 70 -6.20 0.65 10.06
C ARG A 70 -6.05 -0.55 9.15
N LEU A 71 -6.88 -1.56 9.33
CA LEU A 71 -6.97 -2.73 8.46
C LEU A 71 -8.40 -2.91 7.98
N ARG A 72 -8.60 -2.93 6.67
CA ARG A 72 -9.89 -3.08 6.02
C ARG A 72 -9.96 -4.41 5.26
N PHE A 73 -11.01 -5.17 5.48
CA PHE A 73 -11.35 -6.36 4.68
C PHE A 73 -12.61 -6.08 3.90
N GLU A 74 -12.54 -6.15 2.58
CA GLU A 74 -13.67 -5.96 1.68
C GLU A 74 -14.22 -7.26 1.07
N ILE A 75 -13.67 -8.37 1.56
CA ILE A 75 -13.88 -9.74 1.05
C ILE A 75 -14.15 -10.63 2.26
N ASP A 76 -14.45 -11.90 2.02
CA ASP A 76 -14.50 -12.90 3.09
C ASP A 76 -13.19 -13.70 3.15
N PRO A 77 -12.11 -13.17 3.79
CA PRO A 77 -10.85 -13.90 3.90
C PRO A 77 -11.00 -15.14 4.80
N ASP A 78 -10.25 -16.18 4.47
CA ASP A 78 -10.11 -17.33 5.37
C ASP A 78 -9.36 -16.97 6.67
N ASP A 79 -9.36 -17.90 7.61
CA ASP A 79 -8.78 -17.69 8.94
C ASP A 79 -7.25 -17.49 8.89
N GLU A 80 -6.56 -18.09 7.90
CA GLU A 80 -5.10 -17.98 7.76
C GLU A 80 -4.70 -16.58 7.29
N LEU A 81 -5.38 -16.07 6.26
CA LEU A 81 -5.18 -14.71 5.75
C LEU A 81 -5.57 -13.65 6.78
N LEU A 82 -6.63 -13.88 7.56
CA LEU A 82 -7.02 -13.01 8.66
C LEU A 82 -5.94 -12.90 9.74
N GLU A 83 -5.45 -14.04 10.23
CA GLU A 83 -4.45 -14.11 11.30
C GLU A 83 -3.16 -13.43 10.89
N GLU A 84 -2.71 -13.68 9.66
CA GLU A 84 -1.46 -13.12 9.16
C GLU A 84 -1.57 -11.62 8.87
N THR A 85 -2.68 -11.16 8.28
CA THR A 85 -2.87 -9.73 8.00
C THR A 85 -2.99 -8.92 9.29
N ALA A 86 -3.68 -9.45 10.32
CA ALA A 86 -3.75 -8.83 11.63
C ALA A 86 -2.38 -8.78 12.33
N ARG A 87 -1.54 -9.81 12.16
CA ARG A 87 -0.15 -9.82 12.64
C ARG A 87 0.67 -8.72 11.98
N ILE A 88 0.61 -8.59 10.66
CA ILE A 88 1.30 -7.54 9.92
C ILE A 88 0.85 -6.16 10.38
N ALA A 89 -0.45 -5.88 10.47
CA ALA A 89 -0.94 -4.58 10.93
C ALA A 89 -0.47 -4.24 12.36
N ALA A 90 -0.30 -5.23 13.24
CA ALA A 90 0.19 -5.01 14.60
C ALA A 90 1.73 -4.84 14.68
N GLU A 91 2.48 -5.50 13.80
CA GLU A 91 3.95 -5.61 13.88
C GLU A 91 4.71 -4.69 12.91
N THR A 92 4.00 -3.99 12.02
CA THR A 92 4.61 -3.17 10.95
C THR A 92 4.25 -1.69 11.08
N PRO A 93 5.00 -0.77 10.40
CA PRO A 93 4.69 0.66 10.43
C PRO A 93 3.50 1.07 9.54
N CYS A 94 2.79 0.12 8.92
CA CYS A 94 1.65 0.37 8.04
C CYS A 94 0.51 1.12 8.77
N ALA A 95 0.16 2.31 8.29
CA ALA A 95 -0.92 3.16 8.80
C ALA A 95 -2.30 2.79 8.25
N ASP A 96 -2.35 2.18 7.07
CA ASP A 96 -3.57 1.66 6.46
C ASP A 96 -3.20 0.38 5.74
N ALA A 97 -4.14 -0.55 5.64
CA ALA A 97 -3.97 -1.88 5.07
C ALA A 97 -5.33 -2.32 4.53
N ARG A 98 -5.40 -2.70 3.25
CA ARG A 98 -6.68 -3.10 2.63
C ARG A 98 -6.57 -4.46 1.95
N VAL A 99 -7.37 -5.42 2.39
CA VAL A 99 -7.60 -6.71 1.73
C VAL A 99 -8.88 -6.58 0.90
N THR A 100 -8.75 -6.66 -0.41
CA THR A 100 -9.83 -6.55 -1.38
C THR A 100 -9.63 -7.60 -2.46
N ASP A 101 -10.68 -7.92 -3.23
CA ASP A 101 -10.59 -8.83 -4.37
C ASP A 101 -10.26 -7.97 -5.60
N ALA A 102 -9.02 -8.02 -6.07
CA ALA A 102 -8.75 -7.59 -7.44
C ALA A 102 -8.98 -8.78 -8.37
N GLU A 103 -9.98 -8.70 -9.25
CA GLU A 103 -10.07 -9.60 -10.39
C GLU A 103 -8.88 -9.32 -11.31
N THR A 104 -7.85 -10.14 -11.19
CA THR A 104 -6.78 -10.21 -12.19
C THR A 104 -7.14 -11.27 -13.23
N GLY A 105 -6.45 -11.28 -14.37
CA GLY A 105 -6.59 -12.35 -15.37
C GLY A 105 -6.31 -13.75 -14.81
N ASP A 106 -5.64 -13.83 -13.65
CA ASP A 106 -5.17 -15.06 -13.01
C ASP A 106 -5.91 -15.42 -11.70
N GLY A 107 -6.84 -14.57 -11.23
CA GLY A 107 -7.64 -14.85 -10.03
C GLY A 107 -7.92 -13.64 -9.14
N VAL A 108 -8.49 -13.95 -7.97
CA VAL A 108 -8.82 -13.00 -6.90
C VAL A 108 -7.56 -12.76 -6.05
N LEU A 109 -7.23 -11.49 -5.81
CA LEU A 109 -5.93 -11.12 -5.27
C LEU A 109 -6.08 -10.16 -4.08
N ALA A 110 -5.68 -10.61 -2.89
CA ALA A 110 -5.64 -9.83 -1.66
C ALA A 110 -4.53 -8.78 -1.71
N ILE A 111 -4.87 -7.48 -1.61
CA ILE A 111 -3.89 -6.42 -1.92
C ILE A 111 -3.03 -5.87 -0.78
N LEU A 112 -3.39 -5.80 0.50
CA LEU A 112 -2.62 -5.04 1.52
C LEU A 112 -2.06 -3.67 1.04
N ASP A 113 -2.89 -2.65 0.85
CA ASP A 113 -2.38 -1.29 0.58
C ASP A 113 -1.74 -0.66 1.83
N CYS A 114 -0.45 -0.93 2.08
CA CYS A 114 0.30 -0.45 3.26
C CYS A 114 0.78 0.99 3.09
N ARG A 115 0.25 1.94 3.88
CA ARG A 115 0.72 3.34 3.94
C ARG A 115 1.78 3.54 5.01
N VAL A 116 3.05 3.72 4.64
CA VAL A 116 4.13 3.98 5.60
C VAL A 116 4.51 5.45 5.61
N PRO A 117 4.29 6.18 6.73
CA PRO A 117 4.67 7.59 6.83
C PRO A 117 6.20 7.71 6.90
N VAL A 118 6.78 8.39 5.92
CA VAL A 118 8.20 8.75 5.90
C VAL A 118 8.38 10.26 5.86
N ALA A 119 9.59 10.74 6.15
CA ALA A 119 9.98 12.10 5.80
C ALA A 119 9.75 12.30 4.29
N ALA A 120 9.30 13.50 3.89
CA ALA A 120 8.94 13.83 2.50
C ALA A 120 10.16 13.96 1.56
N GLU A 121 11.18 13.13 1.76
CA GLU A 121 12.43 13.11 1.02
C GLU A 121 12.53 11.81 0.19
N PRO A 122 12.84 11.88 -1.11
CA PRO A 122 12.95 10.71 -1.99
C PRO A 122 13.85 9.59 -1.44
N VAL A 123 14.97 9.93 -0.82
CA VAL A 123 15.92 8.95 -0.26
C VAL A 123 15.33 8.21 0.95
N ALA A 124 14.46 8.85 1.74
CA ALA A 124 13.80 8.20 2.88
C ALA A 124 12.81 7.12 2.42
N LEU A 125 12.18 7.27 1.26
CA LEU A 125 11.36 6.22 0.64
C LEU A 125 12.20 5.00 0.29
N ALA A 126 13.34 5.20 -0.36
CA ALA A 126 14.22 4.12 -0.79
C ALA A 126 14.73 3.29 0.40
N GLN A 127 15.02 3.93 1.53
CA GLN A 127 15.45 3.25 2.75
C GLN A 127 14.35 2.36 3.38
N THR A 128 13.08 2.61 3.06
CA THR A 128 11.96 1.79 3.56
C THR A 128 11.88 0.45 2.82
N TYR A 129 12.51 0.32 1.65
CA TYR A 129 12.44 -0.86 0.79
C TYR A 129 12.86 -2.17 1.48
N SER A 130 14.01 -2.21 2.16
CA SER A 130 14.44 -3.39 2.94
C SER A 130 13.52 -3.72 4.12
N THR A 131 12.76 -2.75 4.63
CA THR A 131 11.75 -3.04 5.65
C THR A 131 10.59 -3.83 5.02
N LEU A 132 10.20 -3.49 3.78
CA LEU A 132 9.17 -4.23 3.03
C LEU A 132 9.55 -5.69 2.79
N GLU A 133 10.85 -6.00 2.60
CA GLU A 133 11.31 -7.39 2.37
C GLU A 133 10.92 -8.33 3.51
N THR A 134 10.77 -7.80 4.72
CA THR A 134 10.41 -8.56 5.91
C THR A 134 8.90 -8.74 6.10
N MET A 135 8.07 -8.15 5.23
CA MET A 135 6.62 -7.96 5.44
C MET A 135 5.70 -8.73 4.47
N LYS A 136 6.10 -9.93 4.03
CA LYS A 136 5.21 -10.79 3.21
C LYS A 136 4.25 -11.59 4.11
N PRO A 137 2.92 -11.45 3.97
CA PRO A 137 1.96 -12.34 4.62
C PRO A 137 2.09 -13.76 4.08
N ALA A 138 2.23 -14.74 4.97
CA ALA A 138 1.86 -16.11 4.65
C ALA A 138 0.40 -16.18 4.13
N GLY A 139 0.18 -16.91 3.03
CA GLY A 139 -1.15 -17.12 2.46
C GLY A 139 -1.68 -16.01 1.53
N ALA A 140 -0.99 -14.86 1.42
CA ALA A 140 -1.33 -13.87 0.40
C ALA A 140 -0.74 -14.24 -0.96
N ASP A 141 -1.57 -14.25 -2.00
CA ASP A 141 -1.15 -14.52 -3.38
C ASP A 141 -0.21 -13.42 -3.91
N THR A 142 -0.46 -12.17 -3.52
CA THR A 142 0.44 -11.03 -3.74
C THR A 142 0.42 -10.11 -2.53
N THR A 143 1.36 -9.16 -2.49
CA THR A 143 1.29 -8.04 -1.55
C THR A 143 1.73 -6.79 -2.28
N TRP A 144 0.96 -5.71 -2.15
CA TRP A 144 1.36 -4.40 -2.64
C TRP A 144 1.84 -3.57 -1.45
N TRP A 145 2.71 -2.60 -1.67
CA TRP A 145 3.14 -1.66 -0.63
C TRP A 145 3.13 -0.27 -1.22
N GLN A 146 2.53 0.70 -0.54
CA GLN A 146 2.51 2.12 -0.95
C GLN A 146 3.15 3.00 0.13
N VAL A 147 4.44 3.26 -0.02
CA VAL A 147 5.16 4.18 0.88
C VAL A 147 4.81 5.62 0.47
N LEU A 148 4.20 6.39 1.38
CA LEU A 148 3.62 7.71 1.13
C LEU A 148 3.89 8.66 2.32
N PRO A 149 4.27 9.93 2.10
CA PRO A 149 4.38 10.91 3.17
C PRO A 149 3.00 11.27 3.74
N GLU A 150 2.97 11.69 5.00
CA GLU A 150 1.75 12.16 5.64
C GLU A 150 1.27 13.48 5.02
N GLY A 151 -0.02 13.56 4.67
CA GLY A 151 -0.69 14.82 4.32
C GLY A 151 -1.39 14.86 2.96
N PRO A 152 -2.04 16.00 2.62
CA PRO A 152 -2.93 16.12 1.46
C PRO A 152 -2.23 16.22 0.09
N HIS A 153 -0.90 16.09 0.03
CA HIS A 153 -0.12 16.06 -1.21
C HIS A 153 0.79 14.83 -1.19
N VAL A 154 0.29 13.74 -1.78
CA VAL A 154 0.92 12.40 -1.82
C VAL A 154 2.06 12.38 -2.84
N SER A 155 3.20 12.90 -2.42
CA SER A 155 4.47 12.85 -3.15
C SER A 155 5.61 13.25 -2.22
N PRO A 156 6.76 12.56 -2.24
CA PRO A 156 7.13 11.46 -3.15
C PRO A 156 6.42 10.12 -2.81
N MET A 157 6.39 9.14 -3.71
CA MET A 157 5.69 7.84 -3.54
C MET A 157 6.54 6.65 -4.00
N LEU A 158 6.47 5.54 -3.29
CA LEU A 158 7.02 4.26 -3.76
C LEU A 158 5.92 3.18 -3.70
N THR A 159 5.61 2.60 -4.85
CA THR A 159 4.72 1.44 -4.97
C THR A 159 5.55 0.20 -5.29
N VAL A 160 5.45 -0.84 -4.47
CA VAL A 160 6.06 -2.15 -4.75
C VAL A 160 4.93 -3.17 -4.92
N ARG A 161 4.96 -3.96 -5.99
CA ARG A 161 4.01 -5.04 -6.27
C ARG A 161 4.74 -6.39 -6.19
N HIS A 162 4.05 -7.41 -5.70
CA HIS A 162 4.50 -8.80 -5.56
C HIS A 162 5.49 -9.06 -4.41
N ALA A 163 6.73 -8.58 -4.51
CA ALA A 163 7.71 -8.63 -3.42
C ALA A 163 8.88 -7.69 -3.74
N PRO A 164 9.49 -7.05 -2.73
CA PRO A 164 10.74 -6.33 -2.94
C PRO A 164 11.85 -7.32 -3.35
N GLN A 165 12.75 -6.86 -4.23
CA GLN A 165 13.78 -7.67 -4.85
C GLN A 165 15.18 -7.29 -4.39
N GLU A 166 16.05 -8.30 -4.28
CA GLU A 166 17.45 -8.12 -3.91
C GLU A 166 18.14 -7.13 -4.86
N GLY A 167 18.87 -6.16 -4.30
CA GLY A 167 19.60 -5.14 -5.07
C GLY A 167 18.75 -3.95 -5.52
N ARG A 168 17.42 -4.06 -5.52
CA ARG A 168 16.53 -2.99 -6.00
C ARG A 168 16.55 -1.73 -5.13
N GLN A 169 16.79 -1.88 -3.83
CA GLN A 169 16.95 -0.73 -2.92
C GLN A 169 18.07 0.22 -3.37
N GLU A 170 19.22 -0.32 -3.81
CA GLU A 170 20.36 0.50 -4.25
C GLU A 170 19.99 1.30 -5.50
N LEU A 171 19.36 0.66 -6.48
CA LEU A 171 18.85 1.33 -7.68
C LEU A 171 17.84 2.44 -7.35
N ILE A 172 16.85 2.15 -6.50
CA ILE A 172 15.82 3.15 -6.13
C ILE A 172 16.46 4.32 -5.38
N THR A 173 17.48 4.06 -4.56
CA THR A 173 18.26 5.10 -3.88
C THR A 173 19.00 5.98 -4.90
N ASP A 174 19.72 5.39 -5.86
CA ASP A 174 20.43 6.10 -6.92
C ASP A 174 19.47 7.00 -7.74
N LEU A 175 18.29 6.49 -8.09
CA LEU A 175 17.25 7.23 -8.82
C LEU A 175 16.71 8.42 -8.00
N ALA A 176 16.45 8.20 -6.71
CA ALA A 176 16.01 9.23 -5.78
C ALA A 176 17.04 10.36 -5.65
N GLU A 177 18.33 10.01 -5.52
CA GLU A 177 19.43 10.99 -5.45
C GLU A 177 19.55 11.83 -6.73
N LEU A 178 19.37 11.23 -7.91
CA LEU A 178 19.37 11.97 -9.19
C LEU A 178 18.23 12.97 -9.28
N VAL A 179 17.03 12.57 -8.87
CA VAL A 179 15.83 13.42 -8.87
C VAL A 179 15.99 14.58 -7.87
N GLU A 180 16.50 14.30 -6.67
CA GLU A 180 16.76 15.32 -5.66
C GLU A 180 17.85 16.31 -6.12
N ALA A 181 18.95 15.82 -6.70
CA ALA A 181 20.03 16.67 -7.21
C ALA A 181 19.57 17.59 -8.35
N ALA A 182 18.58 17.16 -9.14
CA ALA A 182 17.98 17.96 -10.19
C ALA A 182 16.91 18.95 -9.68
N GLY A 183 16.49 18.84 -8.41
CA GLY A 183 15.41 19.65 -7.84
C GLY A 183 14.03 19.29 -8.38
N ALA A 184 13.85 18.05 -8.84
CA ALA A 184 12.57 17.56 -9.33
C ALA A 184 11.62 17.20 -8.17
N GLU A 185 10.33 17.41 -8.39
CA GLU A 185 9.25 17.19 -7.42
C GLU A 185 8.43 15.96 -7.80
N ASN A 186 7.47 15.55 -6.96
CA ASN A 186 6.53 14.45 -7.25
C ASN A 186 7.18 13.13 -7.71
N PHE A 187 8.33 12.81 -7.13
CA PHE A 187 9.03 11.56 -7.40
C PHE A 187 8.15 10.36 -7.07
N SER A 188 7.93 9.49 -8.04
CA SER A 188 7.18 8.25 -7.86
C SER A 188 7.93 7.09 -8.51
N VAL A 189 8.04 5.98 -7.79
CA VAL A 189 8.54 4.72 -8.33
C VAL A 189 7.45 3.66 -8.23
N LEU A 190 7.22 2.92 -9.31
CA LEU A 190 6.47 1.67 -9.30
C LEU A 190 7.43 0.53 -9.63
N ASP A 191 7.56 -0.41 -8.72
CA ASP A 191 8.37 -1.61 -8.85
C ASP A 191 7.44 -2.83 -8.89
N ASP A 192 7.56 -3.67 -9.91
CA ASP A 192 6.64 -4.79 -10.17
C ASP A 192 7.35 -5.91 -10.92
N ASP A 193 7.69 -7.03 -10.28
CA ASP A 193 8.39 -8.18 -10.88
C ASP A 193 9.54 -7.79 -11.85
N ASP A 194 9.33 -7.79 -13.16
CA ASP A 194 10.34 -7.44 -14.17
C ASP A 194 10.26 -5.99 -14.65
N ARG A 195 9.46 -5.15 -13.98
CA ARG A 195 9.13 -3.77 -14.33
C ARG A 195 9.61 -2.77 -13.30
N LEU A 196 10.13 -1.64 -13.79
CA LEU A 196 10.31 -0.44 -12.97
C LEU A 196 9.89 0.83 -13.72
N ASP A 197 8.93 1.57 -13.15
CA ASP A 197 8.52 2.87 -13.67
C ASP A 197 9.02 3.98 -12.73
N VAL A 198 9.60 5.02 -13.32
CA VAL A 198 10.04 6.22 -12.63
C VAL A 198 9.29 7.42 -13.18
N MET A 199 8.69 8.19 -12.29
CA MET A 199 8.00 9.44 -12.60
C MET A 199 8.51 10.56 -11.71
N ALA A 200 8.60 11.77 -12.26
CA ALA A 200 8.86 12.99 -11.49
C ALA A 200 8.34 14.20 -12.26
N THR A 201 8.24 15.33 -11.58
CA THR A 201 7.90 16.64 -12.15
C THR A 201 9.15 17.53 -12.17
N ILE A 202 9.47 18.10 -13.32
CA ILE A 202 10.64 18.97 -13.49
C ILE A 202 10.36 20.08 -14.52
N ASP A 203 11.19 21.13 -14.51
CA ASP A 203 11.19 22.11 -15.58
C ASP A 203 11.53 21.47 -16.93
N ALA A 204 10.76 21.83 -17.97
CA ALA A 204 10.85 21.21 -19.29
C ALA A 204 12.27 21.31 -19.90
N ASP A 205 13.01 22.39 -19.61
CA ASP A 205 14.37 22.62 -20.09
C ASP A 205 15.39 21.64 -19.45
N GLN A 206 15.08 21.06 -18.30
CA GLN A 206 15.94 20.10 -17.59
C GLN A 206 15.49 18.64 -17.79
N ALA A 207 14.25 18.43 -18.23
CA ALA A 207 13.65 17.10 -18.36
C ALA A 207 14.48 16.15 -19.23
N GLN A 208 14.99 16.60 -20.38
CA GLN A 208 15.80 15.73 -21.24
C GLN A 208 17.06 15.23 -20.53
N ALA A 209 17.79 16.12 -19.84
CA ALA A 209 19.06 15.76 -19.19
C ALA A 209 18.85 14.84 -17.98
N LEU A 210 17.80 15.07 -17.19
CA LEU A 210 17.44 14.17 -16.09
C LEU A 210 16.92 12.83 -16.63
N GLY A 211 16.05 12.86 -17.63
CA GLY A 211 15.43 11.66 -18.22
C GLY A 211 16.46 10.67 -18.76
N GLU A 212 17.48 11.16 -19.47
CA GLU A 212 18.58 10.31 -19.95
C GLU A 212 19.41 9.71 -18.80
N GLN A 213 19.67 10.46 -17.73
CA GLN A 213 20.40 9.94 -16.56
C GLN A 213 19.62 8.86 -15.83
N LEU A 214 18.31 9.06 -15.64
CA LEU A 214 17.44 8.04 -15.05
C LEU A 214 17.37 6.81 -15.95
N TRP A 215 17.26 7.01 -17.26
CA TRP A 215 17.22 5.92 -18.21
C TRP A 215 18.51 5.08 -18.20
N GLU A 216 19.68 5.72 -18.20
CA GLU A 216 20.97 5.02 -18.15
C GLU A 216 21.08 4.11 -16.91
N ARG A 217 20.49 4.51 -15.78
CA ARG A 217 20.43 3.69 -14.56
C ARG A 217 19.47 2.52 -14.68
N LEU A 218 18.34 2.67 -15.35
CA LEU A 218 17.44 1.54 -15.62
C LEU A 218 18.01 0.60 -16.70
N GLU A 219 18.86 1.12 -17.59
CA GLU A 219 19.47 0.33 -18.66
C GLU A 219 20.56 -0.62 -18.18
N SER A 220 21.23 -0.30 -17.07
CA SER A 220 22.20 -1.19 -16.44
C SER A 220 21.58 -2.43 -15.78
N GLU A 221 20.25 -2.45 -15.63
CA GLU A 221 19.51 -3.52 -14.97
C GLU A 221 18.87 -4.49 -15.97
N GLU A 222 18.78 -5.77 -15.59
CA GLU A 222 18.07 -6.80 -16.35
C GLU A 222 16.54 -6.71 -16.12
N LEU A 223 15.94 -5.61 -16.57
CA LEU A 223 14.50 -5.35 -16.53
C LEU A 223 13.79 -5.86 -17.79
N GLY A 224 12.61 -6.46 -17.61
CA GLY A 224 11.70 -6.84 -18.70
C GLY A 224 10.88 -5.67 -19.24
N LEU A 225 10.54 -4.70 -18.38
CA LEU A 225 9.93 -3.43 -18.76
C LEU A 225 10.51 -2.27 -17.93
N ARG A 226 10.74 -1.13 -18.56
CA ARG A 226 11.20 0.08 -17.86
C ARG A 226 10.58 1.32 -18.45
N THR A 227 10.18 2.24 -17.57
CA THR A 227 9.56 3.51 -17.98
C THR A 227 10.21 4.67 -17.24
N VAL A 228 10.52 5.75 -17.96
CA VAL A 228 10.82 7.05 -17.37
C VAL A 228 9.86 8.06 -17.98
N ALA A 229 9.07 8.72 -17.13
CA ALA A 229 8.14 9.77 -17.53
C ALA A 229 8.34 11.02 -16.66
N LEU A 230 8.83 12.10 -17.28
CA LEU A 230 9.02 13.37 -16.59
C LEU A 230 7.96 14.35 -17.06
N ASP A 231 7.17 14.85 -16.11
CA ASP A 231 6.10 15.81 -16.34
C ASP A 231 6.57 17.25 -16.06
N HIS A 232 5.80 18.23 -16.52
CA HIS A 232 6.00 19.65 -16.24
C HIS A 232 4.86 20.21 -15.37
N PRO A 233 5.14 21.08 -14.38
CA PRO A 233 4.09 21.66 -13.55
C PRO A 233 2.96 22.31 -14.38
N GLY A 234 1.73 21.84 -14.16
CA GLY A 234 0.52 22.42 -14.79
C GLY A 234 0.26 21.95 -16.22
N GLN A 235 1.02 21.01 -16.75
CA GLN A 235 0.74 20.32 -18.00
C GLN A 235 0.15 18.93 -17.70
N THR A 236 -0.77 18.44 -18.52
CA THR A 236 -1.32 17.08 -18.39
C THR A 236 -1.28 16.40 -19.75
N GLY A 237 -0.70 15.20 -19.79
CA GLY A 237 -0.72 14.32 -20.96
C GLY A 237 0.40 14.51 -22.00
N ASP A 238 1.23 15.55 -21.88
CA ASP A 238 2.44 15.75 -22.68
C ASP A 238 3.65 15.77 -21.76
N TYR A 239 4.44 14.69 -21.78
CA TYR A 239 5.67 14.58 -20.99
C TYR A 239 6.84 15.21 -21.76
N PRO A 240 7.52 16.24 -21.21
CA PRO A 240 8.78 16.73 -21.78
C PRO A 240 9.84 15.65 -22.01
N TYR A 241 9.80 14.57 -21.22
CA TYR A 241 10.58 13.36 -21.49
C TYR A 241 9.73 12.12 -21.20
N PHE A 242 9.64 11.21 -22.16
CA PHE A 242 9.00 9.91 -22.00
C PHE A 242 9.80 8.86 -22.75
N ARG A 243 10.16 7.78 -22.06
CA ARG A 243 10.78 6.59 -22.68
C ARG A 243 10.26 5.33 -22.01
N GLN A 244 10.02 4.31 -22.82
CA GLN A 244 9.57 2.99 -22.39
C GLN A 244 10.17 1.91 -23.30
N GLU A 245 10.71 0.85 -22.71
CA GLU A 245 11.26 -0.34 -23.40
C GLU A 245 10.94 -1.61 -22.61
#